data_AF-A0A7Y4ZB04-F1
#
_entry.id   AF-A0A7Y4ZB04-F1
#
_cell.length_a   1.000
_cell.length_b   1.000
_cell.length_c   1.000
_cell.angle_alpha   90.00
_cell.angle_beta   90.00
_cell.angle_gamma   90.00
#
_symmetry.space_group_name_H-M   'P 1'
#
loop_
_entity.id
_entity.type
_entity.pdbx_description
1 polymer ?
#
loop_
_entity_poly.entity_id
_entity_poly.type
_entity_poly.pdbx_seq_one_letter_code
_entity_poly.pdbx_strand_id
1 'polypeptide(L)' 'MRNTNMYVCVCRPITENQIRLEVKNGACSMRELKQRLGVAACCGKCARHAYQIINEGKSEMACVSAA' A
#
# COMPACT_ATOMS: atom_id res chain seq x y z
N MET A 1 16.30 -14.20 -1.25
CA MET A 1 16.15 -13.04 -0.34
C MET A 1 15.43 -11.94 -1.09
N ARG A 2 14.09 -11.87 -1.02
CA ARG A 2 13.34 -10.75 -1.63
C ARG A 2 13.43 -9.58 -0.65
N ASN A 3 14.09 -8.51 -1.07
CA ASN A 3 14.23 -7.29 -0.28
C ASN A 3 12.88 -6.56 -0.27
N THR A 4 12.03 -6.82 0.72
CA THR A 4 10.68 -6.24 0.87
C THR A 4 10.68 -4.80 1.38
N ASN A 5 11.85 -4.18 1.52
CA ASN A 5 12.02 -2.79 1.95
C ASN A 5 12.03 -1.79 0.78
N MET A 6 11.35 -2.08 -0.34
CA MET A 6 11.28 -1.11 -1.43
C MET A 6 10.43 0.10 -1.06
N TYR A 7 11.00 1.29 -1.32
CA TYR A 7 10.26 2.53 -1.26
C TYR A 7 9.30 2.63 -2.44
N VAL A 8 8.03 2.82 -2.13
CA VAL A 8 6.96 3.03 -3.11
C VAL A 8 6.78 4.51 -3.39
N CYS A 9 6.93 5.36 -2.36
CA CYS A 9 6.96 6.80 -2.52
C CYS A 9 8.32 7.34 -2.06
N VAL A 10 8.93 8.19 -2.89
CA VAL A 10 10.20 8.87 -2.57
C VAL A 10 9.98 10.30 -2.07
N CYS A 11 8.87 10.94 -2.48
CA CYS A 11 8.52 12.28 -1.99
C CYS A 11 8.13 12.27 -0.51
N ARG A 12 7.56 11.16 -0.06
CA ARG A 12 7.36 10.82 1.34
C ARG A 12 7.91 9.42 1.49
N PRO A 13 8.92 9.15 2.32
CA PRO A 13 9.63 7.87 2.35
C PRO A 13 8.72 6.76 2.88
N ILE A 14 7.85 6.27 2.00
CA ILE A 14 6.83 5.27 2.28
C ILE A 14 7.26 3.98 1.59
N THR A 15 7.32 2.92 2.38
CA THR A 15 7.69 1.57 1.94
C THR A 15 6.48 0.73 1.58
N GLU A 16 6.69 -0.31 0.78
CA GLU A 16 5.67 -1.31 0.48
C GLU A 16 5.09 -1.94 1.75
N ASN A 17 5.93 -2.25 2.73
CA ASN A 17 5.50 -2.83 4.01
C ASN A 17 4.53 -1.91 4.78
N GLN A 18 4.78 -0.60 4.79
CA GLN A 18 3.86 0.36 5.42
C GLN A 18 2.50 0.39 4.70
N ILE A 19 2.50 0.32 3.37
CA ILE A 19 1.25 0.26 2.60
C ILE A 19 0.50 -1.04 2.93
N ARG A 20 1.17 -2.19 2.91
CA ARG A 20 0.54 -3.48 3.26
C ARG A 20 0.01 -3.51 4.69
N LEU A 21 0.73 -2.93 5.65
CA LEU A 21 0.28 -2.82 7.04
C LEU A 21 -1.01 -2.00 7.12
N GLU A 22 -1.09 -0.87 6.43
CA GLU A 22 -2.31 -0.06 6.42
C GLU A 22 -3.47 -0.75 5.73
N VAL A 23 -3.22 -1.50 4.66
CA VAL A 23 -4.25 -2.33 4.00
C VAL A 23 -4.79 -3.39 4.97
N LYS A 24 -3.91 -4.05 5.74
CA LYS A 24 -4.32 -4.98 6.82
C LYS A 24 -5.08 -4.27 7.95
N ASN A 25 -4.74 -3.01 8.23
CA ASN A 25 -5.47 -2.15 9.17
C ASN A 25 -6.77 -1.57 8.57
N GLY A 26 -7.22 -2.06 7.41
CA GLY A 26 -8.49 -1.72 6.78
C GLY A 26 -8.43 -0.65 5.69
N ALA A 27 -7.26 -0.09 5.35
CA ALA A 27 -7.15 0.88 4.26
C ALA A 27 -7.40 0.21 2.90
N CYS A 28 -8.64 0.27 2.43
CA CYS A 28 -9.09 -0.42 1.22
C CYS A 28 -9.10 0.47 -0.02
N SER A 29 -8.72 1.74 0.11
CA SER A 29 -8.77 2.71 -0.98
C SER A 29 -7.54 3.60 -1.01
N MET A 30 -7.18 4.09 -2.20
CA MET A 30 -6.10 5.09 -2.35
C MET A 30 -6.39 6.38 -1.57
N ARG A 31 -7.67 6.72 -1.37
CA ARG A 31 -8.08 7.87 -0.57
C ARG A 31 -7.70 7.69 0.89
N GLU A 32 -8.02 6.55 1.50
CA GLU A 32 -7.63 6.24 2.88
C GLU A 32 -6.11 6.14 3.02
N LEU A 33 -5.44 5.47 2.07
CA LEU A 33 -3.98 5.34 2.09
C LEU A 33 -3.27 6.70 1.99
N LYS A 34 -3.82 7.62 1.19
CA LYS A 34 -3.36 9.00 1.11
C LYS A 34 -3.62 9.77 2.42
N GLN A 35 -4.74 9.54 3.08
CA GLN A 35 -5.03 10.16 4.38
C GLN A 35 -4.14 9.63 5.50
N ARG A 36 -3.88 8.31 5.54
CA ARG A 36 -3.09 7.67 6.59
C ARG A 36 -1.59 7.81 6.41
N LEU A 37 -1.06 7.52 5.23
CA LEU A 37 0.39 7.56 4.95
C LEU A 37 0.83 8.79 4.18
N GLY A 38 -0.09 9.51 3.52
CA GLY A 38 0.30 10.59 2.64
C GLY A 38 0.81 10.15 1.26
N VAL A 39 0.65 8.87 0.91
CA VAL A 39 1.09 8.36 -0.39
C VAL A 39 0.39 9.11 -1.53
N ALA A 40 1.12 9.39 -2.61
CA ALA A 40 0.62 10.14 -3.77
C ALA A 40 0.08 11.56 -3.45
N ALA A 41 0.43 12.15 -2.31
CA ALA A 41 0.02 13.51 -1.96
C ALA A 41 0.91 14.63 -2.54
N CYS A 42 2.11 14.30 -3.02
CA CYS A 42 3.05 15.26 -3.61
C CYS A 42 3.00 15.21 -5.15
N CYS A 43 3.79 14.34 -5.79
CA CYS A 43 3.90 14.28 -7.25
C CYS A 43 2.97 13.26 -7.92
N GLY A 44 2.26 12.42 -7.15
CA GLY A 44 1.33 11.40 -7.66
C GLY A 44 1.94 10.21 -8.39
N LYS A 45 3.24 10.21 -8.73
CA LYS A 45 3.89 9.16 -9.55
C LYS A 45 3.78 7.74 -8.97
N CYS A 46 3.76 7.62 -7.65
CA CYS A 46 3.63 6.33 -6.96
C CYS A 46 2.19 5.79 -6.89
N ALA A 47 1.18 6.54 -7.35
CA ALA A 47 -0.23 6.20 -7.16
C ALA A 47 -0.60 4.84 -7.78
N ARG A 48 -0.14 4.56 -9.01
CA ARG A 48 -0.41 3.29 -9.69
C ARG A 48 0.19 2.11 -8.93
N HIS A 49 1.43 2.24 -8.48
CA HIS A 49 2.11 1.18 -7.74
C HIS A 49 1.46 0.95 -6.37
N ALA A 50 1.15 2.02 -5.64
CA ALA A 50 0.42 1.92 -4.37
C ALA A 50 -0.95 1.24 -4.55
N TYR A 51 -1.68 1.54 -5.64
CA TYR A 51 -2.95 0.88 -5.95
C TYR A 51 -2.80 -0.61 -6.22
N GLN A 52 -1.75 -1.03 -6.95
CA GLN A 52 -1.47 -2.45 -7.18
C GLN A 52 -1.26 -3.19 -5.86
N ILE A 53 -0.48 -2.61 -4.94
CA ILE A 53 -0.23 -3.21 -3.61
C ILE A 53 -1.53 -3.35 -2.81
N ILE A 54 -2.46 -2.39 -2.89
CA ILE A 54 -3.78 -2.51 -2.27
C ILE A 54 -4.53 -3.71 -2.85
N ASN A 55 -4.55 -3.84 -4.18
CA ASN A 55 -5.30 -4.89 -4.86
C ASN A 55 -4.71 -6.29 -4.56
N GLU A 56 -3.39 -6.40 -4.58
CA GLU A 56 -2.64 -7.60 -4.18
C GLU A 56 -2.93 -7.98 -2.73
N GLY A 57 -2.86 -7.01 -1.81
CA GLY A 57 -3.18 -7.21 -0.40
C GLY A 57 -4.61 -7.71 -0.20
N LYS A 58 -5.59 -7.14 -0.91
CA LYS A 58 -6.98 -7.59 -0.87
C LYS A 58 -7.15 -9.03 -1.36
N SER A 59 -6.49 -9.40 -2.45
CA SER A 59 -6.52 -10.77 -2.96
C SER A 59 -5.86 -11.77 -2.01
N GLU A 60 -4.77 -11.38 -1.33
CA GLU A 60 -4.14 -12.20 -0.28
C GLU A 60 -5.04 -12.34 0.95
N MET A 61 -5.80 -11.31 1.33
CA MET A 61 -6.75 -11.42 2.46
C MET A 61 -7.95 -12.32 2.14
N ALA A 62 -8.42 -12.32 0.88
CA ALA A 62 -9.55 -13.14 0.47
C ALA A 62 -9.28 -14.66 0.55
N CYS A 63 -8.01 -15.11 0.48
CA CYS A 63 -7.67 -16.53 0.61
C CYS A 63 -7.47 -16.99 2.07
N VAL A 64 -7.25 -16.07 3.03
CA VAL A 64 -7.03 -16.41 4.45
C VAL A 64 -8.27 -16.27 5.33
N SER A 65 -9.36 -15.68 4.84
CA SER A 65 -10.63 -15.53 5.59
C SER A 65 -11.70 -16.58 5.20
N ALA A 66 -11.29 -17.69 4.56
CA ALA A 66 -12.17 -18.79 4.17
C ALA A 66 -11.93 -20.10 4.96
N ALA A 67 -11.39 -20.01 6.19
CA ALA A 67 -11.20 -21.14 7.10
C ALA A 67 -11.95 -20.91 8.41
#